data_AF-A0A6N4R0A1-F1
#
_entry.id   AF-A0A6N4R0A1-F1
#
_cell.length_a   1.000
_cell.length_b   1.000
_cell.length_c   1.000
_cell.angle_alpha   90.00
_cell.angle_beta   90.00
_cell.angle_gamma   90.00
#
_symmetry.space_group_name_H-M   'P 1'
#
loop_
_entity.id
_entity.type
_entity.pdbx_description
1 polymer ?
#
loop_
_entity_poly.entity_id
_entity_poly.type
_entity_poly.pdbx_seq_one_letter_code
_entity_poly.pdbx_strand_id
1 'polypeptide(L)'
;MRSIERIIPALICLFISVSAYSEERKYTFYIEWNEVKGNNGYKVEIRKPSDPNTLVAEEKVVTNSLEFLIPAGEYEFRISALNRFGKPSSWSQWSAFLVEHDRPKSVYEAEKKQAAAGVASWKVWIPGLLPLERKEYTKASLIFLWFGALAVAGNAERTAGNSLAQSSANDPGFLTLVALTTPLPVTFYLLQQRDEDKKEYKTHQNNQVGIGALALLTYGLNVWLEKRSFQSTTVLIESKSEGVTRWNSPNLQPNSFLSLGRIEISFRKEFE
;
A
#
# COMPACT_ATOMS: atom_id res chain seq x y z
N MET A 1 -34.41 47.04 58.04
CA MET A 1 -33.06 46.41 58.05
C MET A 1 -33.10 44.90 57.74
N ARG A 2 -34.09 44.36 57.01
CA ARG A 2 -34.20 42.89 56.76
C ARG A 2 -33.66 42.40 55.40
N SER A 3 -33.33 43.29 54.45
CA SER A 3 -32.82 42.86 53.14
C SER A 3 -31.30 42.68 53.09
N ILE A 4 -30.55 43.42 53.91
CA ILE A 4 -29.08 43.39 53.91
C ILE A 4 -28.54 42.08 54.50
N GLU A 5 -29.20 41.52 55.52
CA GLU A 5 -28.79 40.25 56.15
C GLU A 5 -28.92 39.02 55.23
N ARG A 6 -29.75 39.09 54.17
CA ARG A 6 -29.88 38.00 53.18
C ARG A 6 -28.84 38.07 52.05
N ILE A 7 -28.22 39.22 51.83
CA ILE A 7 -27.24 39.42 50.76
C ILE A 7 -25.85 38.93 51.17
N ILE A 8 -25.51 39.02 52.46
CA ILE A 8 -24.20 38.61 53.00
C ILE A 8 -23.89 37.12 52.78
N PRO A 9 -24.78 36.15 53.07
CA PRO A 9 -24.47 34.74 52.81
C PRO A 9 -24.38 34.41 51.30
N ALA A 10 -25.15 35.10 50.46
CA ALA A 10 -25.09 34.93 49.01
C ALA A 10 -23.76 35.44 48.42
N LEU A 11 -23.22 36.56 48.95
CA LEU A 11 -21.92 37.08 48.55
C LEU A 11 -20.78 36.12 48.97
N ILE A 12 -20.85 35.55 50.17
CA ILE A 12 -19.83 34.61 50.68
C ILE A 12 -19.80 33.32 49.85
N CYS A 13 -20.96 32.78 49.44
CA CYS A 13 -21.01 31.63 48.53
C CYS A 13 -20.41 31.94 47.14
N LEU A 14 -20.55 33.17 46.66
CA LEU A 14 -19.99 33.59 45.37
C LEU A 14 -18.46 33.71 45.43
N PHE A 15 -17.89 34.08 46.58
CA PHE A 15 -16.43 34.09 46.78
C PHE A 15 -15.82 32.70 46.96
N ILE A 16 -16.50 31.75 47.63
CA ILE A 16 -15.98 30.37 47.78
C ILE A 16 -16.00 29.62 46.44
N SER A 17 -16.94 29.97 45.55
CA SER A 17 -17.06 29.35 44.21
C SER A 17 -15.90 29.72 43.27
N VAL A 18 -15.27 30.88 43.45
CA VAL A 18 -14.17 31.35 42.59
C VAL A 18 -12.82 30.80 43.03
N SER A 19 -12.66 30.41 44.30
CA SER A 19 -11.41 29.86 44.85
C SER A 19 -11.13 28.41 44.43
N ALA A 20 -12.11 27.71 43.84
CA ALA A 20 -11.91 26.40 43.22
C ALA A 20 -11.33 26.51 41.79
N TYR A 21 -10.63 27.62 41.49
CA TYR A 21 -9.94 27.84 40.23
C TYR A 21 -8.75 26.87 40.10
N SER A 22 -9.02 25.77 39.40
CA SER A 22 -8.13 25.05 38.48
C SER A 22 -6.65 25.02 38.87
N GLU A 23 -6.26 24.05 39.69
CA GLU A 23 -4.89 23.55 39.67
C GLU A 23 -4.64 22.93 38.28
N GLU A 24 -3.77 23.53 37.46
CA GLU A 24 -3.40 22.98 36.15
C GLU A 24 -2.84 21.58 36.36
N ARG A 25 -3.57 20.54 35.93
CA ARG A 25 -3.08 19.16 36.00
C ARG A 25 -1.82 19.04 35.13
N LYS A 26 -0.70 18.72 35.77
CA LYS A 26 0.57 18.46 35.09
C LYS A 26 0.67 16.99 34.74
N TYR A 27 1.17 16.71 33.54
CA TYR A 27 1.39 15.36 33.03
C TYR A 27 2.88 15.08 32.96
N THR A 28 3.27 13.84 33.28
CA THR A 28 4.66 13.39 33.12
C THR A 28 4.95 13.18 31.65
N PHE A 29 5.90 13.93 31.11
CA PHE A 29 6.40 13.77 29.75
C PHE A 29 7.84 13.27 29.79
N TYR A 30 8.15 12.32 28.91
CA TYR A 30 9.46 11.68 28.81
C TYR A 30 10.09 12.02 27.46
N ILE A 31 11.31 12.55 27.49
CA ILE A 31 12.11 12.84 26.29
C ILE A 31 13.40 12.02 26.37
N GLU A 32 13.74 11.36 25.28
CA GLU A 32 15.00 10.63 25.10
C GLU A 32 15.69 11.10 23.82
N TRP A 33 17.02 11.18 23.86
CA TRP A 33 17.83 11.59 22.71
C TRP A 33 19.11 10.76 22.59
N ASN A 34 19.73 10.86 21.41
CA ASN A 34 20.99 10.18 21.12
C ASN A 34 22.16 10.79 21.91
N GLU A 35 23.01 9.94 22.48
CA GLU A 35 24.15 10.39 23.28
C GLU A 35 25.25 11.04 22.42
N VAL A 36 25.79 12.17 22.89
CA VAL A 36 26.92 12.88 22.26
C VAL A 36 28.21 12.58 23.02
N LYS A 37 29.11 11.77 22.47
CA LYS A 37 30.37 11.37 23.15
C LYS A 37 31.21 12.57 23.62
N GLY A 38 31.68 12.52 24.86
CA GLY A 38 32.59 13.52 25.44
C GLY A 38 31.91 14.77 26.01
N ASN A 39 30.59 14.74 26.22
CA ASN A 39 29.88 15.80 26.91
C ASN A 39 29.90 15.60 28.44
N ASN A 40 29.54 16.65 29.18
CA ASN A 40 29.41 16.64 30.64
C ASN A 40 27.92 16.73 31.09
N GLY A 41 26.99 16.44 30.18
CA GLY A 41 25.55 16.60 30.34
C GLY A 41 24.91 17.39 29.20
N TYR A 42 23.63 17.70 29.36
CA TYR A 42 22.76 18.35 28.39
C TYR A 42 21.97 19.48 29.06
N LYS A 43 21.61 20.47 28.26
CA LYS A 43 20.66 21.52 28.61
C LYS A 43 19.44 21.39 27.71
N VAL A 44 18.26 21.28 28.32
CA VAL A 44 16.98 21.17 27.64
C VAL A 44 16.19 22.45 27.89
N GLU A 45 15.67 23.05 26.82
CA GLU A 45 14.82 24.23 26.88
C GLU A 45 13.48 23.93 26.21
N ILE A 46 12.40 24.34 26.88
CA ILE A 46 11.03 24.11 26.46
C ILE A 46 10.29 25.45 26.44
N ARG A 47 9.55 25.70 25.36
CA ARG A 47 8.74 26.92 25.20
C ARG A 47 7.36 26.59 24.64
N LYS A 48 6.42 27.52 24.81
CA LYS A 48 5.15 27.48 24.08
C LYS A 48 5.35 28.18 22.72
N PRO A 49 4.82 27.63 21.62
CA PRO A 49 4.89 28.30 20.32
C PRO A 49 4.16 29.65 20.34
N SER A 50 3.14 29.80 21.18
CA SER A 50 2.40 31.05 21.36
C SER A 50 3.23 32.17 21.98
N ASP A 51 4.25 31.84 22.80
CA ASP A 51 5.06 32.81 23.54
C ASP A 51 6.56 32.47 23.42
N PRO A 52 7.19 32.73 22.25
CA PRO A 52 8.54 32.27 21.94
C PRO A 52 9.66 32.89 22.79
N ASN A 53 9.37 33.97 23.51
CA ASN A 53 10.32 34.68 24.38
C ASN A 53 10.32 34.17 25.83
N THR A 54 9.37 33.31 26.20
CA THR A 54 9.21 32.82 27.57
C THR A 54 9.46 31.31 27.61
N LEU A 55 10.53 30.94 28.32
CA LEU A 55 10.83 29.53 28.58
C LEU A 55 9.87 28.99 29.64
N VAL A 56 9.23 27.87 29.33
CA VAL A 56 8.33 27.15 30.22
C VAL A 56 9.13 26.31 31.22
N ALA A 57 10.21 25.70 30.73
CA ALA A 57 11.14 24.93 31.54
C ALA A 57 12.55 24.99 30.95
N GLU A 58 13.54 25.07 31.85
CA GLU A 58 14.95 24.96 31.55
C GLU A 58 15.57 23.97 32.55
N GLU A 59 16.15 22.89 32.05
CA GLU A 59 16.73 21.85 32.90
C GLU A 59 18.10 21.39 32.40
N LYS A 60 18.98 21.05 33.35
CA LYS A 60 20.32 20.52 33.09
C LYS A 60 20.40 19.10 33.58
N VAL A 61 20.71 18.17 32.68
CA VAL A 61 20.63 16.73 32.94
C VAL A 61 21.92 16.07 32.52
N VAL A 62 22.42 15.12 33.31
CA VAL A 62 23.66 14.38 33.00
C VAL A 62 23.36 13.18 32.08
N THR A 63 22.17 12.61 32.19
CA THR A 63 21.67 11.49 31.38
C THR A 63 21.08 11.96 30.04
N ASN A 64 20.93 11.03 29.09
CA ASN A 64 20.34 11.27 27.76
C ASN A 64 18.79 11.17 27.75
N SER A 65 18.19 11.23 28.93
CA SER A 65 16.74 11.19 29.14
C SER A 65 16.33 12.20 30.21
N LEU A 66 15.14 12.78 30.04
CA LEU A 66 14.55 13.72 30.98
C LEU A 66 13.06 13.42 31.16
N GLU A 67 12.63 13.39 32.42
CA GLU A 67 11.24 13.33 32.85
C GLU A 67 10.85 14.66 33.49
N PHE A 68 9.79 15.31 33.00
CA PHE A 68 9.30 16.55 33.58
C PHE A 68 7.77 16.63 33.55
N LEU A 69 7.23 17.43 34.47
CA LEU A 69 5.80 17.61 34.69
C LEU A 69 5.33 18.91 34.01
N ILE A 70 4.60 18.79 32.90
CA ILE A 70 4.12 19.93 32.11
C ILE A 70 2.59 19.87 31.91
N PRO A 71 1.87 21.01 31.96
CA PRO A 71 0.43 21.00 31.72
C PRO A 71 0.12 20.71 30.25
N ALA A 72 -1.10 20.21 29.98
CA ALA A 72 -1.54 19.92 28.63
C ALA A 72 -1.47 21.15 27.72
N GLY A 73 -1.00 20.96 26.49
CA GLY A 73 -0.78 22.04 25.53
C GLY A 73 0.24 21.71 24.46
N GLU A 74 0.40 22.64 23.52
CA GLU A 74 1.44 22.58 22.48
C GLU A 74 2.73 23.20 22.98
N TYR A 75 3.85 22.51 22.74
CA TYR A 75 5.18 22.94 23.16
C TYR A 75 6.22 22.66 22.11
N GLU A 76 7.32 23.38 22.19
CA GLU A 76 8.53 23.10 21.43
C GLU A 76 9.70 22.91 22.39
N PHE A 77 10.57 21.95 22.09
CA PHE A 77 11.81 21.75 22.84
C PHE A 77 13.04 21.78 21.95
N ARG A 78 14.17 22.15 22.55
CA ARG A 78 15.51 22.01 21.96
C ARG A 78 16.50 21.53 23.00
N ILE A 79 17.56 20.89 22.54
CA ILE A 79 18.59 20.27 23.38
C ILE A 79 19.96 20.77 22.95
N SER A 80 20.83 21.06 23.91
CA SER A 80 22.26 21.30 23.65
C SER A 80 23.10 20.41 24.54
N ALA A 81 24.16 19.82 23.97
CA ALA A 81 25.21 19.20 24.76
C ALA A 81 26.01 20.26 25.53
N LEU A 82 26.43 19.94 26.75
CA LEU A 82 27.28 20.76 27.59
C LEU A 82 28.74 20.33 27.44
N ASN A 83 29.64 21.28 27.18
CA ASN A 83 31.07 21.04 27.18
C ASN A 83 31.58 20.82 28.62
N ARG A 84 32.85 20.42 28.78
CA ARG A 84 33.55 20.24 30.08
C ARG A 84 33.46 21.45 31.03
N PHE A 85 33.17 22.64 30.50
CA PHE A 85 32.98 23.89 31.25
C PHE A 85 31.51 24.23 31.54
N GLY A 86 30.56 23.32 31.29
CA GLY A 86 29.13 23.54 31.52
C GLY A 86 28.48 24.54 30.56
N LYS A 87 29.13 24.86 29.44
CA LYS A 87 28.60 25.76 28.39
C LYS A 87 27.91 24.97 27.28
N PRO A 88 26.75 25.43 26.78
CA PRO A 88 26.07 24.80 25.64
C PRO A 88 26.95 24.94 24.39
N SER A 89 27.14 23.85 23.65
CA SER A 89 27.95 23.80 22.43
C SER A 89 27.12 24.15 21.19
N SER A 90 26.24 23.23 20.78
CA SER A 90 25.36 23.37 19.62
C SER A 90 23.95 22.96 20.01
N TRP A 91 22.98 23.79 19.64
CA TRP A 91 21.57 23.55 19.87
C TRP A 91 20.97 22.69 18.76
N SER A 92 20.05 21.80 19.12
CA SER A 92 19.17 21.12 18.16
C SER A 92 18.18 22.11 17.55
N GLN A 93 17.57 21.70 16.43
CA GLN A 93 16.38 22.37 15.93
C GLN A 93 15.23 22.24 16.95
N TRP A 94 14.31 23.21 16.93
CA TRP A 94 13.09 23.15 17.72
C TRP A 94 12.19 22.02 17.20
N SER A 95 11.75 21.14 18.10
CA SER A 95 10.84 20.04 17.80
C SER A 95 9.52 20.26 18.55
N ALA A 96 8.41 20.25 17.82
CA ALA A 96 7.08 20.43 18.38
C ALA A 96 6.51 19.12 18.96
N PHE A 97 5.80 19.21 20.08
CA PHE A 97 5.05 18.11 20.67
C PHE A 97 3.74 18.62 21.31
N LEU A 98 2.73 17.75 21.30
CA LEU A 98 1.42 18.00 21.90
C LEU A 98 1.28 17.14 23.15
N VAL A 99 1.02 17.77 24.29
CA VAL A 99 0.69 17.09 25.54
C VAL A 99 -0.82 17.03 25.62
N GLU A 100 -1.39 15.92 25.16
CA GLU A 100 -2.84 15.67 25.19
C GLU A 100 -3.34 15.35 26.61
N HIS A 101 -4.60 15.70 26.89
CA HIS A 101 -5.27 15.36 28.15
C HIS A 101 -5.46 13.84 28.25
N ASP A 102 -4.65 13.21 29.11
CA ASP A 102 -4.70 11.80 29.55
C ASP A 102 -5.50 10.86 28.63
N ARG A 103 -4.96 10.57 27.44
CA ARG A 103 -5.48 9.49 26.63
C ARG A 103 -4.93 8.20 27.23
N PRO A 104 -5.75 7.35 27.86
CA PRO A 104 -5.23 6.15 28.51
C PRO A 104 -4.52 5.28 27.47
N LYS A 105 -3.33 4.79 27.80
CA LYS A 105 -2.48 3.98 26.91
C LYS A 105 -3.26 2.81 26.27
N SER A 106 -4.25 2.26 26.98
CA SER A 106 -5.15 1.23 26.50
C SER A 106 -6.02 1.66 25.31
N VAL A 107 -6.44 2.92 25.23
CA VAL A 107 -7.22 3.45 24.10
C VAL A 107 -6.33 3.69 22.89
N TYR A 108 -5.11 4.19 23.09
CA TYR A 108 -4.13 4.30 22.01
C TYR A 108 -3.73 2.92 21.46
N GLU A 109 -3.50 1.94 22.34
CA GLU A 109 -3.22 0.56 21.93
C GLU A 109 -4.43 -0.12 21.29
N ALA A 110 -5.65 0.16 21.76
CA ALA A 110 -6.88 -0.34 21.15
C ALA A 110 -7.13 0.29 19.78
N GLU A 111 -6.90 1.59 19.61
CA GLU A 111 -7.00 2.28 18.31
C GLU A 111 -5.91 1.82 17.35
N LYS A 112 -4.68 1.61 17.82
CA LYS A 112 -3.59 1.01 17.03
C LYS A 112 -3.90 -0.43 16.63
N LYS A 113 -4.48 -1.22 17.54
CA LYS A 113 -4.93 -2.59 17.26
C LYS A 113 -6.15 -2.61 16.33
N GLN A 114 -7.07 -1.66 16.44
CA GLN A 114 -8.23 -1.52 15.54
C GLN A 114 -7.80 -1.01 14.16
N ALA A 115 -6.85 -0.09 14.08
CA ALA A 115 -6.22 0.36 12.84
C ALA A 115 -5.45 -0.79 12.16
N ALA A 116 -4.77 -1.65 12.94
CA ALA A 116 -4.13 -2.86 12.43
C ALA A 116 -5.15 -3.96 12.06
N ALA A 117 -6.26 -4.09 12.80
CA ALA A 117 -7.31 -5.07 12.54
C ALA A 117 -8.19 -4.71 11.33
N GLY A 118 -8.25 -3.43 10.96
CA GLY A 118 -8.90 -2.95 9.75
C GLY A 118 -8.07 -3.09 8.48
N VAL A 119 -6.79 -3.49 8.60
CA VAL A 119 -5.87 -3.70 7.48
C VAL A 119 -5.64 -5.19 7.29
N ALA A 120 -6.44 -5.80 6.41
CA ALA A 120 -6.14 -7.14 5.95
C ALA A 120 -5.00 -7.06 4.95
N SER A 121 -3.85 -7.64 5.29
CA SER A 121 -2.72 -7.77 4.37
C SER A 121 -2.70 -9.20 3.81
N TRP A 122 -2.81 -9.32 2.48
CA TRP A 122 -2.67 -10.60 1.79
C TRP A 122 -1.38 -10.61 0.98
N LYS A 123 -0.55 -11.62 1.23
CA LYS A 123 0.68 -11.90 0.50
C LYS A 123 0.33 -12.75 -0.72
N VAL A 124 0.30 -12.16 -1.91
CA VAL A 124 -0.03 -12.86 -3.17
C VAL A 124 1.21 -12.92 -4.05
N TRP A 125 1.62 -14.13 -4.43
CA TRP A 125 2.68 -14.34 -5.40
C TRP A 125 2.12 -14.21 -6.82
N ILE A 126 2.74 -13.36 -7.64
CA ILE A 126 2.33 -13.13 -9.03
C ILE A 126 3.47 -13.59 -9.96
N PRO A 127 3.27 -14.63 -10.78
CA PRO A 127 4.27 -15.09 -11.73
C PRO A 127 4.59 -14.03 -12.81
N GLY A 128 5.85 -13.94 -13.21
CA GLY A 128 6.32 -13.03 -14.26
C GLY A 128 6.67 -11.62 -13.79
N LEU A 129 6.44 -11.28 -12.52
CA LEU A 129 6.71 -9.95 -11.98
C LEU A 129 8.16 -9.76 -11.51
N LEU A 130 8.90 -10.86 -11.32
CA LEU A 130 10.24 -10.90 -10.77
C LEU A 130 11.27 -10.06 -11.56
N PRO A 131 11.33 -10.15 -12.91
CA PRO A 131 12.28 -9.35 -13.69
C PRO A 131 12.02 -7.84 -13.57
N LEU A 132 10.76 -7.42 -13.44
CA LEU A 132 10.38 -6.01 -13.31
C LEU A 132 10.83 -5.44 -11.96
N GLU A 133 10.64 -6.19 -10.87
CA GLU A 133 11.11 -5.76 -9.55
C GLU A 133 12.64 -5.66 -9.49
N ARG A 134 13.34 -6.62 -10.12
CA ARG A 134 14.81 -6.60 -10.21
C ARG A 134 15.37 -5.52 -11.13
N LYS A 135 14.50 -4.70 -11.74
CA LYS A 135 14.86 -3.70 -12.77
C LYS A 135 15.60 -4.35 -13.96
N GLU A 136 15.38 -5.65 -14.19
CA GLU A 136 15.89 -6.40 -15.33
C GLU A 136 14.93 -6.24 -16.52
N TYR A 137 14.74 -4.99 -16.94
CA TYR A 137 13.79 -4.63 -18.00
C TYR A 137 14.09 -5.36 -19.31
N THR A 138 15.36 -5.64 -19.60
CA THR A 138 15.76 -6.40 -20.79
C THR A 138 15.18 -7.81 -20.78
N LYS A 139 15.26 -8.52 -19.65
CA LYS A 139 14.68 -9.86 -19.51
C LYS A 139 13.15 -9.82 -19.57
N ALA A 140 12.53 -8.85 -18.88
CA ALA A 140 11.08 -8.65 -18.94
C ALA A 140 10.62 -8.42 -20.39
N SER A 141 11.26 -7.50 -21.10
CA SER A 141 10.97 -7.20 -22.50
C SER A 141 11.15 -8.41 -23.41
N LEU A 142 12.22 -9.20 -23.22
CA LEU A 142 12.42 -10.43 -24.01
C LEU A 142 11.29 -11.44 -23.79
N ILE A 143 10.82 -11.60 -22.55
CA ILE A 143 9.67 -12.49 -22.24
C ILE A 143 8.41 -11.98 -22.94
N PHE A 144 8.10 -10.69 -22.82
CA PHE A 144 6.93 -10.11 -23.50
C PHE A 144 7.02 -10.20 -25.02
N LEU A 145 8.19 -9.92 -25.59
CA LEU A 145 8.44 -10.06 -27.03
C LEU A 145 8.28 -11.51 -27.49
N TRP A 146 8.76 -12.48 -26.72
CA TRP A 146 8.62 -13.90 -27.03
C TRP A 146 7.15 -14.33 -27.06
N PHE A 147 6.37 -14.00 -26.03
CA PHE A 147 4.94 -14.31 -26.01
C PHE A 147 4.16 -13.53 -27.09
N GLY A 148 4.55 -12.29 -27.38
CA GLY A 148 4.01 -11.52 -28.49
C GLY A 148 4.27 -12.19 -29.84
N ALA A 149 5.49 -12.67 -30.07
CA ALA A 149 5.85 -13.41 -31.28
C ALA A 149 5.06 -14.71 -31.43
N LEU A 150 4.90 -15.48 -30.34
CA LEU A 150 4.06 -16.69 -30.34
C LEU A 150 2.60 -16.37 -30.66
N ALA A 151 2.06 -15.27 -30.12
CA ALA A 151 0.69 -14.84 -30.40
C ALA A 151 0.50 -14.44 -31.88
N VAL A 152 1.47 -13.71 -32.45
CA VAL A 152 1.46 -13.33 -33.87
C VAL A 152 1.55 -14.58 -34.75
N ALA A 153 2.46 -15.50 -34.45
CA ALA A 153 2.61 -16.76 -35.18
C ALA A 153 1.33 -17.61 -35.10
N GLY A 154 0.74 -17.77 -33.91
CA GLY A 154 -0.51 -18.48 -33.72
C GLY A 154 -1.67 -17.85 -34.48
N ASN A 155 -1.76 -16.52 -34.50
CA ASN A 155 -2.77 -15.82 -35.28
C ASN A 155 -2.56 -15.96 -36.79
N ALA A 156 -1.31 -15.93 -37.28
CA ALA A 156 -1.00 -16.15 -38.69
C ALA A 156 -1.45 -17.55 -39.15
N GLU A 157 -1.11 -18.59 -38.38
CA GLU A 157 -1.57 -19.97 -38.63
C GLU A 157 -3.09 -20.09 -38.60
N ARG A 158 -3.75 -19.39 -37.67
CA ARG A 158 -5.22 -19.33 -37.60
C ARG A 158 -5.82 -18.69 -38.85
N THR A 159 -5.26 -17.58 -39.31
CA THR A 159 -5.75 -16.89 -40.51
C THR A 159 -5.57 -17.73 -41.77
N ALA A 160 -4.43 -18.42 -41.91
CA ALA A 160 -4.17 -19.32 -43.03
C ALA A 160 -5.12 -20.53 -43.04
N GLY A 161 -5.36 -21.14 -41.88
CA GLY A 161 -6.37 -22.20 -41.75
C GLY A 161 -7.78 -21.72 -42.11
N ASN A 162 -8.16 -20.52 -41.63
CA ASN A 162 -9.48 -19.96 -41.92
C ASN A 162 -9.67 -19.65 -43.41
N SER A 163 -8.65 -19.17 -44.12
CA SER A 163 -8.77 -18.88 -45.56
C SER A 163 -9.03 -20.15 -46.38
N LEU A 164 -8.44 -21.29 -46.01
CA LEU A 164 -8.72 -22.57 -46.65
C LEU A 164 -10.15 -23.03 -46.37
N ALA A 165 -10.60 -22.92 -45.12
CA ALA A 165 -11.94 -23.34 -44.71
C ALA A 165 -13.08 -22.49 -45.32
N GLN A 166 -12.80 -21.22 -45.60
CA GLN A 166 -13.77 -20.28 -46.20
C GLN A 166 -13.78 -20.29 -47.73
N SER A 167 -12.86 -21.02 -48.36
CA SER A 167 -12.81 -21.14 -49.82
C SER A 167 -14.08 -21.81 -50.36
N SER A 168 -14.67 -21.20 -51.40
CA SER A 168 -15.84 -21.75 -52.09
C SER A 168 -15.57 -23.10 -52.75
N ALA A 169 -14.32 -23.36 -53.15
CA ALA A 169 -13.88 -24.66 -53.65
C ALA A 169 -13.95 -25.78 -52.59
N ASN A 170 -14.05 -25.43 -51.31
CA ASN A 170 -14.18 -26.38 -50.20
C ASN A 170 -15.62 -26.50 -49.67
N ASP A 171 -16.55 -25.68 -50.17
CA ASP A 171 -17.96 -25.74 -49.79
C ASP A 171 -18.62 -27.01 -50.37
N PRO A 172 -19.21 -27.89 -49.54
CA PRO A 172 -19.94 -29.06 -50.02
C PRO A 172 -21.12 -28.70 -50.93
N GLY A 173 -21.81 -27.58 -50.70
CA GLY A 173 -22.92 -27.15 -51.55
C GLY A 173 -22.45 -26.80 -52.97
N PHE A 174 -21.44 -25.95 -53.08
CA PHE A 174 -20.80 -25.65 -54.35
C PHE A 174 -20.27 -26.90 -55.07
N LEU A 175 -19.53 -27.77 -54.37
CA LEU A 175 -18.93 -28.95 -54.98
C LEU A 175 -19.97 -29.96 -55.49
N THR A 176 -21.09 -30.14 -54.78
CA THR A 176 -22.17 -31.01 -55.25
C THR A 176 -22.84 -30.46 -56.51
N LEU A 177 -23.06 -29.14 -56.57
CA LEU A 177 -23.61 -28.48 -57.75
C LEU A 177 -22.66 -28.57 -58.95
N VAL A 178 -21.37 -28.33 -58.74
CA VAL A 178 -20.34 -28.44 -59.78
C VAL A 178 -20.20 -29.87 -60.28
N ALA A 179 -20.23 -30.86 -59.38
CA ALA A 179 -20.17 -32.27 -59.74
C ALA A 179 -21.32 -32.71 -60.67
N LEU A 180 -22.51 -32.10 -60.53
CA LEU A 180 -23.68 -32.39 -61.35
C LEU A 180 -23.68 -31.67 -62.70
N THR A 181 -22.95 -30.56 -62.82
CA THR A 181 -23.03 -29.64 -63.97
C THR A 181 -21.77 -29.58 -64.82
N THR A 182 -20.64 -30.10 -64.33
CA THR A 182 -19.35 -30.04 -65.02
C THR A 182 -18.84 -31.42 -65.45
N PRO A 183 -17.98 -31.48 -66.49
CA PRO A 183 -17.37 -32.74 -66.93
C PRO A 183 -16.54 -33.41 -65.83
N LEU A 184 -16.54 -34.75 -65.81
CA LEU A 184 -15.87 -35.57 -64.80
C LEU A 184 -14.43 -35.15 -64.46
N PRO A 185 -13.54 -34.81 -65.43
CA PRO A 185 -12.16 -34.41 -65.11
C PRO A 185 -12.08 -33.16 -64.22
N VAL A 186 -12.98 -32.20 -64.41
CA VAL A 186 -13.03 -30.95 -63.63
C VAL A 186 -13.49 -31.26 -62.21
N THR A 187 -14.51 -32.10 -62.06
CA THR A 187 -14.97 -32.58 -60.76
C THR A 187 -13.88 -33.33 -59.98
N PHE A 188 -13.15 -34.23 -60.64
CA PHE A 188 -12.02 -34.93 -60.02
C PHE A 188 -10.91 -33.98 -59.57
N TYR A 189 -10.57 -33.00 -60.39
CA TYR A 189 -9.58 -31.98 -60.04
C TYR A 189 -9.98 -31.20 -58.78
N LEU A 190 -11.23 -30.73 -58.70
CA LEU A 190 -11.72 -29.98 -57.54
C LEU A 190 -11.79 -30.82 -56.26
N LEU A 191 -12.15 -32.10 -56.37
CA LEU A 191 -12.14 -33.02 -55.23
C LEU A 191 -10.72 -33.28 -54.74
N GLN A 192 -9.76 -33.45 -55.65
CA GLN A 192 -8.35 -33.59 -55.30
C GLN A 192 -7.82 -32.33 -54.62
N GLN A 193 -8.10 -31.14 -55.18
CA GLN A 193 -7.73 -29.87 -54.59
C GLN A 193 -8.28 -29.72 -53.17
N ARG A 194 -9.55 -30.09 -52.95
CA ARG A 194 -10.14 -30.09 -51.61
C ARG A 194 -9.41 -31.01 -50.63
N ASP A 195 -8.96 -32.18 -51.08
CA ASP A 195 -8.23 -33.11 -50.21
C ASP A 195 -6.82 -32.58 -49.87
N GLU A 196 -6.17 -31.87 -50.79
CA GLU A 196 -4.94 -31.12 -50.54
C GLU A 196 -5.17 -29.99 -49.54
N ASP A 197 -6.21 -29.17 -49.73
CA ASP A 197 -6.58 -28.08 -48.82
C ASP A 197 -6.91 -28.60 -47.41
N LYS A 198 -7.60 -29.74 -47.29
CA LYS A 198 -7.85 -30.39 -45.99
C LYS A 198 -6.56 -30.81 -45.30
N LYS A 199 -5.57 -31.29 -46.05
CA LYS A 199 -4.27 -31.70 -45.50
C LYS A 199 -3.51 -30.47 -44.99
N GLU A 200 -3.50 -29.39 -45.76
CA GLU A 200 -2.87 -28.13 -45.36
C GLU A 200 -3.58 -27.51 -44.16
N TYR A 201 -4.90 -27.50 -44.14
CA TYR A 201 -5.71 -27.06 -42.99
C TYR A 201 -5.35 -27.82 -41.70
N LYS A 202 -5.21 -29.16 -41.77
CA LYS A 202 -4.77 -29.98 -40.62
C LYS A 202 -3.37 -29.61 -40.15
N THR A 203 -2.46 -29.29 -41.07
CA THR A 203 -1.12 -28.80 -40.72
C THR A 203 -1.21 -27.50 -39.93
N HIS A 204 -1.99 -26.52 -40.39
CA HIS A 204 -2.19 -25.26 -39.67
C HIS A 204 -2.83 -25.47 -38.29
N GLN A 205 -3.77 -26.39 -38.15
CA GLN A 205 -4.34 -26.74 -36.84
C GLN A 205 -3.28 -27.35 -35.90
N ASN A 206 -2.48 -28.30 -36.40
CA ASN A 206 -1.41 -28.91 -35.63
C ASN A 206 -0.35 -27.88 -35.21
N ASN A 207 -0.01 -26.94 -36.09
CA ASN A 207 0.90 -25.84 -35.79
C ASN A 207 0.33 -24.94 -34.68
N GLN A 208 -0.96 -24.58 -34.73
CA GLN A 208 -1.61 -23.79 -33.68
C GLN A 208 -1.56 -24.51 -32.32
N VAL A 209 -1.85 -25.82 -32.30
CA VAL A 209 -1.74 -26.64 -31.09
C VAL A 209 -0.30 -26.66 -30.58
N GLY A 210 0.68 -26.84 -31.48
CA GLY A 210 2.10 -26.81 -31.15
C GLY A 210 2.56 -25.48 -30.55
N ILE A 211 2.15 -24.36 -31.14
CA ILE A 211 2.43 -23.00 -30.64
C ILE A 211 1.80 -22.79 -29.26
N GLY A 212 0.55 -23.21 -29.07
CA GLY A 212 -0.14 -23.13 -27.77
C GLY A 212 0.55 -23.97 -26.70
N ALA A 213 0.94 -25.21 -27.03
CA ALA A 213 1.69 -26.08 -26.13
C ALA A 213 3.06 -25.48 -25.77
N LEU A 214 3.78 -24.92 -26.75
CA LEU A 214 5.06 -24.24 -26.53
C LEU A 214 4.90 -23.03 -25.61
N ALA A 215 3.83 -22.23 -25.77
CA ALA A 215 3.54 -21.10 -24.89
C ALA A 215 3.32 -21.56 -23.44
N LEU A 216 2.53 -22.61 -23.23
CA LEU A 216 2.27 -23.18 -21.90
C LEU A 216 3.54 -23.76 -21.27
N LEU A 217 4.36 -24.49 -22.04
CA LEU A 217 5.63 -25.02 -21.56
C LEU A 217 6.61 -23.90 -21.19
N THR A 218 6.69 -22.86 -22.03
CA THR A 218 7.53 -21.68 -21.74
C THR A 218 7.07 -20.99 -20.46
N TYR A 219 5.77 -20.78 -20.30
CA TYR A 219 5.20 -20.18 -19.09
C TYR A 219 5.48 -21.03 -17.85
N GLY A 220 5.23 -22.34 -17.93
CA GLY A 220 5.49 -23.28 -16.85
C GLY A 220 6.98 -23.31 -16.45
N LEU A 221 7.89 -23.29 -17.43
CA LEU A 221 9.32 -23.20 -17.18
C LEU A 221 9.69 -21.88 -16.50
N ASN A 222 9.12 -20.76 -16.95
CA ASN A 222 9.37 -19.44 -16.35
C ASN A 222 8.91 -19.42 -14.88
N VAL A 223 7.68 -19.86 -14.62
CA VAL A 223 7.13 -20.05 -13.27
C VAL A 223 8.02 -20.95 -12.39
N TRP A 224 8.49 -22.06 -12.95
CA TRP A 224 9.35 -22.99 -12.22
C TRP A 224 10.71 -22.39 -11.86
N LEU A 225 11.34 -21.67 -12.80
CA LEU A 225 12.59 -20.96 -12.57
C LEU A 225 12.44 -19.86 -11.52
N GLU A 226 11.34 -19.10 -11.60
CA GLU A 226 11.00 -18.06 -10.64
C GLU A 226 10.80 -18.62 -9.23
N LYS A 227 10.04 -19.72 -9.10
CA LYS A 227 9.80 -20.40 -7.82
C LYS A 227 11.08 -21.00 -7.21
N ARG A 228 12.03 -21.44 -8.04
CA ARG A 228 13.32 -21.97 -7.59
C ARG A 228 14.29 -20.87 -7.18
N SER A 229 14.11 -19.64 -7.66
CA SER A 229 14.86 -18.50 -7.14
C SER A 229 14.32 -18.21 -5.73
N PHE A 230 15.17 -18.30 -4.70
CA PHE A 230 14.82 -18.15 -3.27
C PHE A 230 14.27 -16.77 -2.86
N GLN A 231 13.86 -15.95 -3.83
CA GLN A 231 13.31 -14.61 -3.65
C GLN A 231 11.97 -14.56 -4.38
N SER A 232 10.93 -15.14 -3.81
CA SER A 232 9.58 -15.00 -4.38
C SER A 232 9.06 -13.60 -4.07
N THR A 233 8.95 -12.75 -5.08
CA THR A 233 8.28 -11.44 -4.93
C THR A 233 6.84 -11.69 -4.55
N THR A 234 6.44 -11.18 -3.42
CA THR A 234 5.05 -11.22 -3.01
C THR A 234 4.49 -9.83 -2.99
N VAL A 235 3.37 -9.68 -3.67
CA VAL A 235 2.61 -8.43 -3.64
C VAL A 235 1.81 -8.43 -2.36
N LEU A 236 1.93 -7.34 -1.61
CA LEU A 236 1.19 -7.15 -0.40
C LEU A 236 -0.03 -6.30 -0.74
N ILE A 237 -1.20 -6.94 -0.69
CA ILE A 237 -2.49 -6.29 -0.91
C ILE A 237 -2.98 -5.83 0.46
N GLU A 238 -3.00 -4.51 0.69
CA GLU A 238 -3.54 -3.89 1.89
C GLU A 238 -4.96 -3.38 1.57
N SER A 239 -5.97 -3.86 2.30
CA SER A 239 -7.25 -3.15 2.37
C SER A 239 -7.14 -2.07 3.44
N LYS A 240 -7.28 -0.80 3.07
CA LYS A 240 -7.50 0.26 4.07
C LYS A 240 -8.99 0.35 4.31
N SER A 241 -9.42 0.22 5.56
CA SER A 241 -10.77 0.66 5.91
C SER A 241 -10.84 2.17 5.64
N GLU A 242 -11.80 2.60 4.83
CA GLU A 242 -12.11 4.02 4.75
C GLU A 242 -12.66 4.42 6.12
N GLY A 243 -11.81 5.04 6.93
CA GLY A 243 -12.22 5.61 8.19
C GLY A 243 -13.32 6.61 7.90
N VAL A 244 -14.55 6.30 8.32
CA VAL A 244 -15.63 7.28 8.40
C VAL A 244 -15.11 8.39 9.28
N THR A 245 -14.72 9.51 8.67
CA THR A 245 -14.39 10.73 9.41
C THR A 245 -15.58 11.07 10.29
N ARG A 246 -15.34 11.16 11.60
CA ARG A 246 -16.32 11.33 12.69
C ARG A 246 -17.28 12.53 12.55
N TRP A 247 -17.14 13.32 11.50
CA TRP A 247 -17.85 14.57 11.29
C TRP A 247 -19.07 14.48 10.37
N ASN A 248 -19.33 13.37 9.67
CA ASN A 248 -20.35 13.36 8.61
C ASN A 248 -21.61 12.51 8.79
N SER A 249 -21.78 11.69 9.83
CA SER A 249 -23.07 11.00 10.08
C SER A 249 -23.11 10.32 11.45
N PRO A 250 -24.02 10.70 12.36
CA PRO A 250 -24.10 10.06 13.68
C PRO A 250 -24.86 8.71 13.69
N ASN A 251 -25.44 8.26 12.58
CA ASN A 251 -26.40 7.13 12.58
C ASN A 251 -26.15 6.01 11.56
N LEU A 252 -24.89 5.67 11.27
CA LEU A 252 -24.57 4.48 10.49
C LEU A 252 -23.70 3.53 11.31
N GLN A 253 -24.34 2.51 11.90
CA GLN A 253 -23.63 1.31 12.33
C GLN A 253 -23.09 0.63 11.06
N PRO A 254 -21.77 0.46 10.91
CA PRO A 254 -21.25 -0.30 9.78
C PRO A 254 -21.60 -1.78 10.01
N ASN A 255 -22.36 -2.38 9.10
CA ASN A 255 -22.46 -3.83 8.99
C ASN A 255 -21.08 -4.38 8.60
N SER A 256 -20.32 -4.81 9.60
CA SER A 256 -18.91 -5.24 9.51
C SER A 256 -18.62 -6.51 8.71
N PHE A 257 -19.54 -6.97 7.84
CA PHE A 257 -19.33 -8.22 7.12
C PHE A 257 -18.90 -8.08 5.66
N LEU A 258 -19.07 -6.92 5.01
CA LEU A 258 -18.77 -6.77 3.57
C LEU A 258 -18.21 -5.39 3.14
N SER A 259 -17.75 -4.55 4.08
CA SER A 259 -17.09 -3.28 3.74
C SER A 259 -15.62 -3.53 3.34
N LEU A 260 -15.39 -4.03 2.12
CA LEU A 260 -14.07 -3.94 1.49
C LEU A 260 -13.78 -2.44 1.25
N GLY A 261 -12.98 -1.85 2.13
CA GLY A 261 -12.49 -0.47 1.94
C GLY A 261 -11.57 -0.36 0.72
N ARG A 262 -10.99 0.83 0.50
CA ARG A 262 -10.06 1.06 -0.62
C ARG A 262 -8.92 0.02 -0.60
N ILE A 263 -8.81 -0.75 -1.68
CA ILE A 263 -7.72 -1.71 -1.87
C ILE A 263 -6.53 -0.96 -2.46
N GLU A 264 -5.43 -0.88 -1.71
CA GLU A 264 -4.16 -0.35 -2.19
C GLU A 264 -3.20 -1.52 -2.45
N ILE A 265 -2.70 -1.61 -3.68
CA ILE A 265 -1.71 -2.62 -4.06
C ILE A 265 -0.33 -2.01 -3.88
N SER A 266 0.45 -2.53 -2.94
CA SER A 266 1.82 -2.07 -2.71
C SER A 266 2.84 -3.17 -3.02
N PHE A 267 3.90 -2.80 -3.74
CA PHE A 267 5.03 -3.68 -3.99
C PHE A 267 6.07 -3.42 -2.90
N ARG A 268 6.23 -4.36 -1.96
CA ARG A 268 7.25 -4.27 -0.92
C ARG A 268 8.29 -5.38 -1.14
N LYS A 269 9.54 -4.99 -1.30
CA LYS A 269 10.68 -5.91 -1.34
C LYS A 269 11.01 -6.33 0.08
N GLU A 270 10.98 -7.63 0.37
CA GLU A 270 11.47 -8.15 1.65
C GLU A 270 13.00 -7.97 1.67
N PHE A 271 13.47 -7.09 2.57
CA PHE A 271 14.86 -7.12 3.00
C PHE A 271 14.90 -8.08 4.19
N GLU A 272 15.43 -9.28 3.98
CA GLU A 272 15.95 -10.12 5.07
C GLU A 272 17.13 -9.43 5.75
#